data_AF-A0AAN5HXM0-F1
#
_entry.id   AF-A0AAN5HXM0-F1
#
_cell.length_a   1.000
_cell.length_b   1.000
_cell.length_c   1.000
_cell.angle_alpha   90.00
_cell.angle_beta   90.00
_cell.angle_gamma   90.00
#
_symmetry.space_group_name_H-M   'P 1'
#
loop_
_entity.id
_entity.type
_entity.pdbx_description
1 polymer ?
#
loop_
_entity_poly.entity_id
_entity_poly.type
_entity_poly.pdbx_seq_one_letter_code
_entity_poly.pdbx_strand_id
1 'polypeptide(L)'
;QADRQPQVKMQDNLANTGDFNGMSTHNADFVKKQAERQSQVKMQDNLANTGDFNGLSTHNADFVSKRADRQPQVKMQDNLANTGDFNGMSTHNADFVKKQADRQLQVKMQDNLANTGDFNGLSTHNADF
;
A
#
# COMPACT_ATOMS: atom_id res chain seq x y z
N GLN A 1 -27.07 46.06 -150.23
CA GLN A 1 -26.05 46.58 -149.30
C GLN A 1 -26.74 47.43 -148.25
N ALA A 2 -26.50 47.13 -146.98
CA ALA A 2 -26.60 48.06 -145.85
C ALA A 2 -25.95 47.37 -144.63
N ASP A 3 -24.68 47.67 -144.39
CA ASP A 3 -23.93 47.19 -143.23
C ASP A 3 -24.50 47.82 -141.96
N ARG A 4 -24.95 46.99 -141.02
CA ARG A 4 -25.37 47.47 -139.69
C ARG A 4 -24.14 47.71 -138.83
N GLN A 5 -24.04 48.91 -138.25
CA GLN A 5 -22.98 49.26 -137.32
C GLN A 5 -23.07 48.44 -136.02
N PRO A 6 -21.93 48.08 -135.39
CA PRO A 6 -21.94 47.26 -134.18
C PRO A 6 -22.48 48.05 -132.98
N GLN A 7 -23.39 47.43 -132.21
CA GLN A 7 -23.90 48.00 -130.97
C GLN A 7 -22.83 47.95 -129.87
N VAL A 8 -22.44 49.11 -129.36
CA VAL A 8 -21.55 49.20 -128.17
C VAL A 8 -22.40 49.02 -126.92
N LYS A 9 -22.17 47.93 -126.17
CA LYS A 9 -22.73 47.74 -124.82
C LYS A 9 -21.87 48.52 -123.83
N MET A 10 -22.43 49.51 -123.16
CA MET A 10 -21.78 50.16 -122.03
C MET A 10 -21.69 49.18 -120.86
N GLN A 11 -20.49 48.99 -120.32
CA GLN A 11 -20.27 48.22 -119.10
C GLN A 11 -20.72 49.05 -117.90
N ASP A 12 -21.42 48.41 -116.96
CA ASP A 12 -21.84 49.04 -115.72
C ASP A 12 -20.63 49.21 -114.80
N ASN A 13 -20.41 50.44 -114.32
CA ASN A 13 -19.25 50.83 -113.49
C ASN A 13 -19.61 51.03 -112.02
N LEU A 14 -20.78 50.55 -111.58
CA LEU A 14 -21.20 50.70 -110.19
C LEU A 14 -20.41 49.75 -109.27
N ALA A 15 -19.38 50.29 -108.61
CA ALA A 15 -18.64 49.59 -107.56
C ALA A 15 -19.23 49.94 -106.19
N ASN A 16 -19.63 48.93 -105.41
CA ASN A 16 -20.11 49.13 -104.04
C ASN A 16 -18.90 49.38 -103.12
N THR A 17 -18.49 50.64 -103.00
CA THR A 17 -17.24 51.08 -102.34
C THR A 17 -17.43 51.59 -100.91
N GLY A 18 -18.62 51.41 -100.33
CA GLY A 18 -18.92 51.83 -98.96
C GLY A 18 -18.49 50.78 -97.94
N ASP A 19 -17.80 51.21 -96.88
CA ASP A 19 -17.52 50.37 -95.71
C ASP A 19 -18.83 49.99 -95.00
N PHE A 20 -19.12 48.69 -94.90
CA PHE A 20 -20.27 48.20 -94.16
C PHE A 20 -19.92 47.98 -92.69
N ASN A 21 -20.55 48.73 -91.78
CA ASN A 21 -20.43 48.47 -90.35
C ASN A 21 -21.44 47.39 -89.92
N GLY A 22 -20.96 46.14 -89.83
CA GLY A 22 -21.77 44.97 -89.48
C GLY A 22 -22.09 44.80 -87.99
N MET A 23 -21.82 45.79 -87.15
CA MET A 23 -22.13 45.72 -85.73
C MET A 23 -23.57 46.12 -85.45
N SER A 24 -24.42 45.16 -85.08
CA SER A 24 -25.78 45.44 -84.62
C SER A 24 -25.78 46.02 -83.20
N THR A 25 -26.83 46.77 -82.86
CA THR A 25 -27.02 47.32 -81.50
C THR A 25 -27.03 46.22 -80.44
N HIS A 26 -27.67 45.09 -80.73
CA HIS A 26 -27.69 43.94 -79.83
C HIS A 26 -26.28 43.43 -79.49
N ASN A 27 -25.41 43.32 -80.50
CA ASN A 27 -24.05 42.84 -80.29
C ASN A 27 -23.20 43.87 -79.53
N ALA A 28 -23.51 45.16 -79.66
CA ALA A 28 -22.80 46.24 -78.96
C ALA A 28 -23.23 46.37 -77.50
N ASP A 29 -24.52 46.25 -77.23
CA ASP A 29 -25.10 46.54 -75.92
C ASP A 29 -25.01 45.34 -74.97
N PHE A 30 -25.08 44.10 -75.49
CA PHE A 30 -25.15 42.88 -74.69
C PHE A 30 -23.83 42.12 -74.69
N VAL A 31 -22.75 42.79 -74.27
CA VAL A 31 -21.46 42.14 -74.01
C VAL A 31 -21.49 41.37 -72.68
N LYS A 32 -20.82 40.21 -72.65
CA LYS A 32 -20.70 39.40 -71.43
C LYS A 32 -19.95 40.18 -70.35
N LYS A 33 -20.64 40.51 -69.26
CA LYS A 33 -20.02 41.11 -68.06
C LYS A 33 -19.70 40.01 -67.05
N GLN A 34 -18.46 39.97 -66.56
CA GLN A 34 -18.10 39.12 -65.43
C GLN A 34 -18.53 39.82 -64.14
N ALA A 35 -19.29 39.12 -63.29
CA ALA A 35 -19.64 39.61 -61.97
C ALA A 35 -18.60 39.13 -60.95
N GLU A 36 -18.13 40.03 -60.09
CA GLU A 36 -17.25 39.69 -58.98
C GLU A 36 -18.03 39.05 -57.83
N ARG A 37 -17.40 38.07 -57.17
CA ARG A 37 -17.98 37.44 -55.96
C ARG A 37 -17.73 38.35 -54.75
N GLN A 38 -18.75 38.58 -53.95
CA GLN A 38 -18.60 39.29 -52.68
C GLN A 38 -17.69 38.53 -51.71
N SER A 39 -16.86 39.25 -50.95
CA SER A 39 -15.98 38.68 -49.94
C SER A 39 -16.78 38.19 -48.72
N GLN A 40 -16.55 36.95 -48.29
CA GLN A 40 -17.15 36.42 -47.06
C GLN A 40 -16.43 36.95 -45.82
N VAL A 41 -17.18 37.48 -44.85
CA VAL A 41 -16.66 37.84 -43.53
C VAL A 41 -16.86 36.66 -42.58
N LYS A 42 -15.78 36.16 -41.96
CA LYS A 42 -15.83 35.16 -40.89
C LYS A 42 -15.78 35.87 -39.53
N MET A 43 -16.73 35.56 -38.65
CA MET A 43 -16.72 36.06 -37.27
C MET A 43 -15.72 35.27 -36.43
N GLN A 44 -15.03 35.98 -35.53
CA GLN A 44 -14.15 35.36 -34.54
C GLN A 44 -14.99 34.69 -33.45
N ASP A 45 -14.54 33.54 -32.97
CA ASP A 45 -15.13 32.88 -31.80
C ASP A 45 -14.61 33.55 -30.52
N ASN A 46 -15.53 33.99 -29.67
CA ASN A 46 -15.24 34.66 -28.40
C ASN A 46 -15.44 33.73 -27.20
N LEU A 47 -15.55 32.42 -27.42
CA LEU A 47 -15.70 31.46 -26.33
C LEU A 47 -14.42 31.35 -25.51
N ALA A 48 -14.39 32.04 -24.37
CA ALA A 48 -13.34 31.91 -23.37
C ALA A 48 -13.82 30.99 -22.24
N ASN A 49 -13.02 29.98 -21.88
CA ASN A 49 -13.28 29.16 -20.70
C ASN A 49 -12.82 29.90 -19.44
N THR A 50 -13.44 31.05 -19.15
CA THR A 50 -13.16 31.86 -17.97
C THR A 50 -14.06 31.41 -16.83
N GLY A 51 -13.49 30.71 -15.85
CA GLY A 51 -14.18 30.32 -14.64
C GLY A 51 -13.28 29.44 -13.79
N ASP A 52 -13.03 29.86 -12.55
CA ASP A 52 -12.30 29.04 -11.58
C ASP A 52 -13.19 27.87 -11.16
N PHE A 53 -12.73 26.64 -11.40
CA PHE A 53 -13.42 25.43 -10.95
C PHE A 53 -12.99 25.09 -9.52
N ASN A 54 -13.95 25.02 -8.60
CA ASN A 54 -13.65 24.79 -7.17
C ASN A 54 -13.12 23.38 -6.86
N GLY A 55 -13.34 22.40 -7.74
CA GLY A 55 -12.86 21.02 -7.58
C GLY A 55 -13.35 20.26 -6.35
N LEU A 56 -14.28 20.82 -5.56
CA LEU A 56 -14.65 20.28 -4.25
C LEU A 56 -15.99 19.55 -4.35
N SER A 57 -15.96 18.22 -4.21
CA SER A 57 -17.17 17.41 -4.08
C SER A 57 -17.70 17.43 -2.65
N THR A 58 -19.00 17.19 -2.48
CA THR A 58 -19.64 17.04 -1.16
C THR A 58 -18.96 15.96 -0.33
N HIS A 59 -18.62 14.82 -0.94
CA HIS A 59 -17.90 13.74 -0.27
C HIS A 59 -16.56 14.22 0.35
N ASN A 60 -15.78 14.96 -0.43
CA ASN A 60 -14.48 15.43 0.02
C ASN A 60 -14.57 16.56 1.06
N ALA A 61 -15.66 17.34 1.04
CA ALA A 61 -15.93 18.38 2.01
C ALA A 61 -16.44 17.81 3.35
N ASP A 62 -17.36 16.85 3.30
CA ASP A 62 -18.11 16.38 4.47
C ASP A 62 -17.39 15.27 5.23
N PHE A 63 -16.63 14.41 4.54
CA PHE A 63 -15.99 13.23 5.12
C PHE A 63 -14.49 13.41 5.34
N VAL A 64 -14.12 14.43 6.12
CA VAL A 64 -12.75 14.62 6.59
C VAL A 64 -12.42 13.71 7.78
N SER A 65 -11.19 13.21 7.84
CA SER A 65 -10.71 12.37 8.95
C SER A 65 -10.82 13.10 10.29
N LYS A 66 -11.73 12.66 11.16
CA LYS A 66 -11.89 13.18 12.52
C LYS A 66 -11.05 12.33 13.48
N ARG A 67 -10.19 12.98 14.28
CA ARG A 67 -9.54 12.30 15.41
C ARG A 67 -10.56 12.22 16.54
N ALA A 68 -10.88 11.00 16.97
CA ALA A 68 -11.69 10.77 18.16
C ALA A 68 -10.79 10.56 19.38
N ASP A 69 -11.18 11.11 20.52
CA ASP A 69 -10.48 10.86 21.78
C ASP A 69 -10.75 9.43 22.27
N ARG A 70 -9.70 8.81 22.82
CA ARG A 70 -9.83 7.49 23.44
C ARG A 70 -10.61 7.62 24.74
N GLN A 71 -11.61 6.76 24.93
CA GLN A 71 -12.32 6.67 26.20
C GLN A 71 -11.35 6.30 27.33
N PRO A 72 -11.56 6.82 28.55
CA PRO A 72 -10.72 6.50 29.69
C PRO A 72 -10.80 4.99 30.02
N GLN A 73 -9.65 4.37 30.27
CA GLN A 73 -9.58 2.96 30.62
C GLN A 73 -10.04 2.74 32.06
N VAL A 74 -11.07 1.92 32.27
CA VAL A 74 -11.51 1.48 33.60
C VAL A 74 -10.66 0.29 34.04
N LYS A 75 -9.90 0.43 35.12
CA LYS A 75 -9.15 -0.67 35.75
C LYS A 75 -10.01 -1.30 36.85
N MET A 76 -10.23 -2.61 36.79
CA MET A 76 -10.89 -3.36 37.85
C MET A 76 -9.89 -3.61 38.98
N GLN A 77 -10.32 -3.37 40.22
CA GLN A 77 -9.53 -3.72 41.41
C GLN A 77 -9.56 -5.23 41.63
N ASP A 78 -8.43 -5.80 42.01
CA ASP A 78 -8.34 -7.21 42.41
C ASP A 78 -8.88 -7.36 43.84
N ASN A 79 -9.83 -8.28 44.03
CA ASN A 79 -10.47 -8.55 45.31
C ASN A 79 -9.86 -9.76 46.02
N LEU A 80 -8.75 -10.32 45.52
CA LEU A 80 -8.09 -11.46 46.14
C LEU A 80 -7.33 -11.04 47.40
N ALA A 81 -7.94 -11.24 48.56
CA ALA A 81 -7.29 -11.06 49.86
C ALA A 81 -6.84 -12.43 50.40
N ASN A 82 -5.56 -12.57 50.74
CA ASN A 82 -5.03 -13.76 51.39
C ASN A 82 -5.31 -13.68 52.91
N THR A 83 -6.58 -13.77 53.31
CA THR A 83 -7.05 -13.59 54.70
C THR A 83 -7.05 -14.89 55.51
N GLY A 84 -6.53 -15.98 54.97
CA GLY A 84 -6.48 -17.26 55.67
C GLY A 84 -5.24 -17.37 56.55
N ASP A 85 -5.43 -17.60 57.84
CA ASP A 85 -4.32 -17.96 58.73
C ASP A 85 -3.71 -19.29 58.29
N PHE A 86 -2.41 -19.27 57.94
CA PHE A 86 -1.67 -20.46 57.58
C PHE A 86 -0.85 -20.97 58.77
N ASN A 87 -1.28 -22.09 59.35
CA ASN A 87 -0.65 -22.67 60.55
C ASN A 87 0.77 -23.24 60.29
N GLY A 88 1.19 -23.44 59.04
CA GLY A 88 2.56 -23.81 58.66
C GLY A 88 3.15 -25.10 59.24
N MET A 89 2.40 -25.82 60.07
CA MET A 89 2.88 -26.96 60.83
C MET A 89 2.31 -28.25 60.27
N SER A 90 3.18 -29.08 59.70
CA SER A 90 2.82 -30.43 59.25
C SER A 90 2.87 -31.42 60.42
N THR A 91 2.13 -32.53 60.29
CA THR A 91 2.16 -33.63 61.27
C THR A 91 3.58 -34.17 61.46
N HIS A 92 4.34 -34.34 60.37
CA HIS A 92 5.73 -34.79 60.45
C HIS A 92 6.61 -33.86 61.30
N ASN A 93 6.49 -32.55 61.12
CA ASN A 93 7.28 -31.58 61.86
C ASN A 93 6.85 -31.49 63.34
N ALA A 94 5.57 -31.72 63.63
CA ALA A 94 5.05 -31.73 64.99
C ALA A 94 5.45 -33.02 65.75
N ASP A 95 5.36 -34.16 65.08
CA ASP A 95 5.48 -35.48 65.72
C ASP A 95 6.93 -35.96 65.83
N PHE A 96 7.81 -35.58 64.90
CA PHE A 96 9.19 -36.10 64.82
C PHE A 96 10.22 -35.05 65.24
N VAL A 97 10.18 -34.66 66.52
CA VAL A 97 11.20 -33.81 67.14
C VAL A 97 12.41 -34.63 67.61
N LYS A 98 13.61 -34.04 67.56
CA LYS A 98 14.84 -34.68 68.05
C LYS A 98 14.72 -35.01 69.54
N LYS A 99 14.79 -36.29 69.89
CA LYS A 99 14.83 -36.77 71.27
C LYS A 99 16.28 -37.04 71.68
N GLN A 100 16.71 -36.50 72.81
CA GLN A 100 17.99 -36.85 73.40
C GLN A 100 17.84 -38.19 74.12
N ALA A 101 18.71 -39.15 73.82
CA ALA A 101 18.78 -40.42 74.53
C ALA A 101 20.00 -40.41 75.47
N ASP A 102 19.83 -40.99 76.65
CA ASP A 102 20.93 -41.13 77.60
C ASP A 102 21.92 -42.19 77.11
N ARG A 103 23.22 -41.92 77.34
CA ARG A 103 24.28 -42.89 77.05
C ARG A 103 24.18 -44.05 78.04
N GLN A 104 24.10 -45.28 77.54
CA GLN A 104 24.19 -46.47 78.37
C GLN A 104 25.53 -46.52 79.11
N LEU A 105 25.50 -46.92 80.38
CA LEU A 105 26.71 -47.11 81.18
C LEU A 105 27.47 -48.33 80.68
N GLN A 106 28.78 -48.19 80.48
CA GLN A 106 29.65 -49.31 80.12
C GLN A 106 29.91 -50.17 81.36
N VAL A 107 29.49 -51.43 81.33
CA VAL A 107 29.83 -52.41 82.38
C VAL A 107 31.18 -53.04 82.06
N LYS A 108 32.18 -52.84 82.92
CA LYS A 108 33.45 -53.58 82.88
C LYS A 108 33.30 -54.87 83.70
N MET A 109 33.55 -56.03 83.07
CA MET A 109 33.65 -57.30 83.78
C MET A 109 34.97 -57.35 84.55
N GLN A 110 34.93 -57.75 85.82
CA GLN A 110 36.14 -58.04 86.58
C GLN A 110 36.75 -59.35 86.07
N ASP A 111 38.09 -59.38 85.98
CA ASP A 111 38.82 -60.60 85.67
C ASP A 111 38.88 -61.48 86.92
N ASN A 112 38.42 -62.72 86.79
CA ASN A 112 38.41 -63.72 87.87
C ASN A 112 39.55 -64.74 87.71
N LEU A 113 40.49 -64.52 86.80
CA LEU A 113 41.63 -65.42 86.61
C LEU A 113 42.62 -65.25 87.76
N ALA A 114 42.69 -66.26 88.63
CA ALA A 114 43.69 -66.36 89.68
C ALA A 114 44.73 -67.43 89.31
N ASN A 115 46.01 -67.05 89.29
CA ASN A 115 47.11 -67.98 89.05
C ASN A 115 47.52 -68.63 90.39
N THR A 116 46.70 -69.51 90.94
CA THR A 116 46.87 -70.12 92.28
C THR A 116 47.51 -71.50 92.24
N GLY A 117 47.95 -71.98 91.08
CA GLY A 117 48.64 -73.25 90.96
C GLY A 117 50.12 -73.10 91.27
N ASP A 118 50.58 -73.68 92.38
CA ASP A 118 52.02 -73.82 92.62
C ASP A 118 52.59 -74.81 91.60
N PHE A 119 53.45 -74.30 90.72
CA PHE A 119 54.17 -75.15 89.78
C PHE A 119 55.34 -75.80 90.51
N ASN A 120 55.22 -77.10 90.77
CA ASN A 120 56.21 -77.85 91.55
C ASN A 120 57.52 -78.14 90.80
N GLY A 121 57.61 -77.84 89.49
CA GLY A 121 58.87 -77.79 88.74
C GLY A 121 59.72 -79.06 88.71
N LEU A 122 59.21 -80.19 89.22
CA LEU A 122 59.94 -81.44 89.28
C LEU A 122 59.97 -82.09 87.89
N SER A 123 61.17 -82.16 87.32
CA SER A 123 61.45 -83.02 86.17
C SER A 123 61.92 -84.40 86.67
N THR A 124 61.71 -85.44 85.88
CA THR A 124 62.19 -86.79 86.22
C THR A 124 63.70 -86.85 86.44
N HIS A 125 64.49 -86.04 85.72
CA HIS A 125 65.94 -85.98 85.91
C HIS A 125 66.35 -85.48 87.30
N ASN A 126 65.67 -84.45 87.82
CA ASN A 126 66.00 -83.87 89.13
C ASN A 126 65.44 -84.69 90.30
N ALA A 127 64.50 -85.60 90.05
CA ALA A 127 63.87 -86.44 91.07
C ALA A 127 64.56 -87.81 91.22
N ASP A 128 65.11 -88.35 90.12
CA ASP A 128 65.56 -89.74 90.03
C ASP A 128 67.10 -89.92 89.89
N PHE A 129 67.87 -88.85 89.64
CA PHE A 129 69.35 -88.86 89.52
C PHE A 129 69.99 -87.81 90.44
#